data_AF-A0A9P3PM89-F1
#
_entry.id   AF-A0A9P3PM89-F1
#
_cell.length_a   1.000
_cell.length_b   1.000
_cell.length_c   1.000
_cell.angle_alpha   90.00
_cell.angle_beta   90.00
_cell.angle_gamma   90.00
#
_symmetry.space_group_name_H-M   'P 1'
#
loop_
_entity.id
_entity.type
_entity.pdbx_description
1 polymer ?
#
loop_
_entity_poly.entity_id
_entity_poly.type
_entity_poly.pdbx_seq_one_letter_code
_entity_poly.pdbx_strand_id
1 'polypeptide(L)'
;MSTYRLGGWTITEKEAIAWAARLSGKPEEEVPWQYASMVVRRHLRKHGIRLAAVTYPKDVDVLMLVTKAEPHVGWRRGDDPTQLEQFEQAKEDALILKALKREGVQDTQFVTSHGRW
;
A
#
# COMPACT_ATOMS: atom_id res chain seq x y z
N MET A 1 12.92 -0.57 -18.69
CA MET A 1 11.77 -0.26 -17.83
C MET A 1 12.26 0.62 -16.70
N SER A 2 11.71 1.83 -16.54
CA SER A 2 12.06 2.69 -15.41
C SER A 2 11.48 2.11 -14.13
N THR A 3 12.35 1.80 -13.16
CA THR A 3 11.96 1.35 -11.82
C THR A 3 11.71 2.57 -10.95
N TYR A 4 10.66 2.54 -10.13
CA TYR A 4 10.35 3.62 -9.19
C TYR A 4 10.61 3.15 -7.76
N ARG A 5 11.18 4.04 -6.96
CA ARG A 5 11.16 3.97 -5.51
C ARG A 5 9.82 4.53 -5.05
N LEU A 6 9.01 3.69 -4.42
CA LEU A 6 7.70 4.05 -3.90
C LEU A 6 7.77 4.23 -2.39
N GLY A 7 7.13 5.26 -1.87
CA GLY A 7 6.94 5.49 -0.45
C GLY A 7 5.46 5.55 -0.12
N GLY A 8 5.09 5.01 1.03
CA GLY A 8 3.69 5.02 1.45
C GLY A 8 3.39 4.11 2.61
N TRP A 9 2.09 4.03 2.94
CA TRP A 9 1.59 3.19 4.00
C TRP A 9 1.26 1.80 3.48
N THR A 10 1.85 0.77 4.07
CA THR A 10 1.50 -0.61 3.77
C THR A 10 0.24 -1.03 4.51
N ILE A 11 -0.51 -1.94 3.90
CA ILE A 11 -1.58 -2.71 4.54
C ILE A 11 -1.38 -4.18 4.19
N THR A 12 -1.73 -5.05 5.13
CA THR A 12 -1.72 -6.49 4.90
C THR A 12 -2.90 -6.92 4.02
N GLU A 13 -2.82 -8.13 3.46
CA GLU A 13 -3.96 -8.72 2.76
C GLU A 13 -5.21 -8.82 3.65
N LYS A 14 -5.01 -9.24 4.91
CA LYS A 14 -6.08 -9.33 5.91
C LYS A 14 -6.78 -7.99 6.14
N GLU A 15 -6.00 -6.93 6.32
CA GLU A 15 -6.53 -5.56 6.48
C GLU A 15 -7.32 -5.11 5.25
N ALA A 16 -6.81 -5.36 4.05
CA ALA A 16 -7.50 -5.01 2.81
C ALA A 16 -8.81 -5.79 2.62
N ILE A 17 -8.86 -7.08 2.99
CA ILE A 17 -10.09 -7.89 2.99
C ILE A 17 -11.11 -7.32 3.97
N ALA A 18 -10.70 -7.11 5.23
CA ALA A 18 -11.56 -6.55 6.27
C ALA A 18 -12.10 -5.16 5.88
N TRP A 19 -11.25 -4.32 5.29
CA TRP A 19 -11.64 -3.01 4.80
C TRP A 19 -12.63 -3.10 3.63
N ALA A 20 -12.38 -3.98 2.66
CA ALA A 20 -13.29 -4.18 1.53
C ALA A 20 -14.65 -4.74 1.97
N ALA A 21 -14.68 -5.64 2.96
CA ALA A 21 -15.91 -6.17 3.56
C ALA A 21 -16.77 -5.04 4.12
N ARG A 22 -16.17 -4.13 4.91
CA ARG A 22 -16.86 -2.93 5.44
C ARG A 22 -17.36 -2.00 4.34
N LEU A 23 -16.54 -1.73 3.32
CA LEU A 23 -16.91 -0.85 2.20
C LEU A 23 -18.02 -1.44 1.32
N SER A 24 -18.14 -2.77 1.26
CA SER A 24 -19.11 -3.46 0.41
C SER A 24 -20.33 -3.99 1.16
N GLY A 25 -20.34 -3.91 2.48
CA GLY A 25 -21.42 -4.44 3.33
C GLY A 25 -21.51 -5.97 3.31
N LYS A 26 -20.38 -6.65 3.07
CA LYS A 26 -20.29 -8.12 3.00
C LYS A 26 -19.59 -8.69 4.25
N PRO A 27 -19.88 -9.93 4.64
CA PRO A 27 -19.06 -10.66 5.61
C PRO A 27 -17.61 -10.79 5.13
N GLU A 28 -16.63 -10.74 6.03
CA GLU A 28 -15.20 -10.83 5.66
C GLU A 28 -14.86 -12.18 5.01
N GLU A 29 -15.51 -13.25 5.45
CA GLU A 29 -15.32 -14.62 4.98
C GLU A 29 -15.76 -14.81 3.51
N GLU A 30 -16.63 -13.93 3.00
CA GLU A 30 -17.15 -13.96 1.64
C GLU A 30 -16.38 -13.05 0.67
N VAL A 31 -15.33 -12.37 1.15
CA VAL A 31 -14.57 -11.41 0.37
C VAL A 31 -13.28 -12.04 -0.15
N PRO A 32 -13.22 -12.49 -1.42
CA PRO A 32 -11.99 -12.99 -2.00
C PRO A 32 -11.00 -11.85 -2.25
N TRP A 33 -9.71 -12.17 -2.22
CA TRP A 33 -8.63 -11.21 -2.39
C TRP A 33 -8.76 -10.31 -3.64
N GLN A 34 -9.13 -10.89 -4.78
CA GLN A 34 -9.28 -10.14 -6.03
C GLN A 34 -10.41 -9.10 -5.94
N TYR A 35 -11.48 -9.42 -5.20
CA TYR A 35 -12.55 -8.47 -4.93
C TYR A 35 -12.08 -7.39 -3.94
N ALA A 36 -11.38 -7.79 -2.87
CA ALA A 36 -10.87 -6.87 -1.86
C ALA A 36 -9.95 -5.80 -2.47
N SER A 37 -8.92 -6.24 -3.21
CA SER A 37 -7.96 -5.36 -3.88
C SER A 37 -8.64 -4.42 -4.88
N MET A 38 -9.67 -4.87 -5.60
CA MET A 38 -10.45 -4.03 -6.51
C MET A 38 -11.27 -2.97 -5.76
N VAL A 39 -11.99 -3.37 -4.70
CA VAL A 39 -12.83 -2.46 -3.90
C VAL A 39 -11.98 -1.37 -3.25
N VAL A 40 -10.89 -1.77 -2.58
CA VAL A 40 -9.94 -0.84 -1.94
C VAL A 40 -9.33 0.09 -2.97
N ARG A 41 -8.84 -0.43 -4.11
CA ARG A 41 -8.27 0.40 -5.19
C ARG A 41 -9.29 1.40 -5.72
N ARG A 42 -10.55 1.00 -5.91
CA ARG A 42 -11.61 1.91 -6.41
C ARG A 42 -11.94 2.99 -5.39
N HIS A 43 -12.00 2.63 -4.11
CA HIS A 43 -12.21 3.58 -3.02
C HIS A 43 -11.09 4.61 -2.97
N LEU A 44 -9.84 4.16 -2.90
CA LEU A 44 -8.66 5.03 -2.87
C LEU A 44 -8.55 5.96 -4.09
N ARG A 45 -8.92 5.46 -5.28
CA ARG A 45 -8.91 6.28 -6.51
C ARG A 45 -9.85 7.48 -6.42
N LYS A 46 -10.98 7.39 -5.70
CA LYS A 46 -11.87 8.54 -5.47
C LYS A 46 -11.20 9.65 -4.65
N HIS A 47 -10.21 9.28 -3.85
CA HIS A 47 -9.40 10.20 -3.05
C HIS A 47 -8.07 10.56 -3.71
N GLY A 48 -7.85 10.18 -4.98
CA GLY A 48 -6.61 10.43 -5.70
C GLY A 48 -5.40 9.61 -5.22
N ILE A 49 -5.62 8.65 -4.31
CA ILE A 49 -4.57 7.79 -3.76
C ILE A 49 -4.37 6.58 -4.66
N ARG A 50 -3.12 6.23 -4.95
CA ARG A 50 -2.79 5.06 -5.76
C ARG A 50 -2.44 3.86 -4.89
N LEU A 51 -2.81 2.68 -5.36
CA LEU A 51 -2.52 1.41 -4.70
C LEU A 51 -1.56 0.59 -5.58
N ALA A 52 -0.45 0.16 -4.98
CA ALA A 52 0.55 -0.70 -5.58
C ALA A 52 0.72 -1.99 -4.77
N ALA A 53 1.00 -3.11 -5.45
CA ALA A 53 1.54 -4.30 -4.82
C ALA A 53 3.06 -4.16 -4.77
N VAL A 54 3.62 -4.31 -3.57
CA VAL A 54 5.05 -4.20 -3.31
C VAL A 54 5.49 -5.32 -2.38
N THR A 55 6.78 -5.45 -2.18
CA THR A 55 7.35 -6.44 -1.27
C THR A 55 8.02 -5.70 -0.12
N TYR A 56 7.69 -5.98 1.14
CA TYR A 56 8.32 -5.40 2.33
C TYR A 56 8.02 -6.21 3.61
N PRO A 57 9.03 -6.69 4.37
CA PRO A 57 10.45 -6.73 4.02
C PRO A 57 10.69 -7.69 2.83
N LYS A 58 11.94 -8.04 2.52
CA LYS A 58 12.27 -8.90 1.38
C LYS A 58 11.36 -10.14 1.29
N ASP A 59 10.86 -10.41 0.08
CA ASP A 59 9.99 -11.53 -0.28
C ASP A 59 8.64 -11.64 0.46
N VAL A 60 8.21 -10.60 1.19
CA VAL A 60 6.88 -10.49 1.82
C VAL A 60 5.98 -9.55 1.01
N ASP A 61 4.98 -10.07 0.33
CA ASP A 61 4.06 -9.25 -0.46
C ASP A 61 3.08 -8.48 0.43
N VAL A 62 2.95 -7.18 0.16
CA VAL A 62 2.04 -6.26 0.85
C VAL A 62 1.42 -5.30 -0.17
N LEU A 63 0.30 -4.67 0.22
CA LEU A 63 -0.24 -3.56 -0.53
C LEU A 63 0.29 -2.26 0.03
N MET A 64 0.62 -1.30 -0.83
CA MET A 64 1.06 0.04 -0.47
C MET A 64 0.09 1.07 -1.03
N LEU A 65 -0.37 1.96 -0.15
CA LEU A 65 -0.98 3.23 -0.50
C LEU A 65 0.14 4.22 -0.81
N VAL A 66 0.38 4.43 -2.09
CA VAL A 66 1.52 5.21 -2.60
C VAL A 66 1.26 6.69 -2.36
N THR A 67 2.15 7.32 -1.59
CA THR A 67 2.14 8.77 -1.34
C THR A 67 3.35 9.46 -1.97
N LYS A 68 4.43 8.71 -2.22
CA LYS A 68 5.66 9.18 -2.86
C LYS A 68 6.10 8.23 -3.97
N ALA A 69 6.62 8.78 -5.06
CA ALA A 69 7.17 8.00 -6.15
C ALA A 69 8.29 8.79 -6.83
N GLU A 70 9.49 8.21 -6.88
CA GLU A 70 10.65 8.81 -7.56
C GLU A 70 11.30 7.78 -8.50
N PRO A 71 11.74 8.18 -9.70
CA PRO A 71 12.54 7.31 -10.55
C PRO A 71 13.81 6.88 -9.82
N HIS A 72 14.14 5.59 -9.87
CA HIS A 72 15.34 5.07 -9.25
C HIS A 72 16.02 4.07 -10.18
N VAL A 73 17.32 4.27 -10.43
CA VAL A 73 18.11 3.47 -11.38
C VAL A 73 18.98 2.49 -10.60
N GLY A 74 19.06 1.25 -11.09
CA GLY A 74 20.02 0.26 -10.57
C GLY A 74 19.46 -0.79 -9.62
N TRP A 75 18.16 -0.73 -9.27
CA TRP A 75 17.52 -1.69 -8.37
C TRP A 75 16.65 -2.71 -9.12
N ARG A 76 16.60 -3.97 -8.65
CA ARG A 76 15.88 -5.08 -9.30
C ARG A 76 14.85 -5.71 -8.35
N ARG A 77 13.86 -6.38 -8.93
CA ARG A 77 12.90 -7.20 -8.16
C ARG A 77 13.68 -8.30 -7.43
N GLY A 78 13.48 -8.44 -6.12
CA GLY A 78 14.17 -9.42 -5.26
C GLY A 78 15.30 -8.82 -4.41
N ASP A 79 15.71 -7.58 -4.69
CA ASP A 79 16.59 -6.83 -3.80
C ASP A 79 15.82 -6.41 -2.53
N ASP A 80 16.51 -6.36 -1.39
CA ASP A 80 15.89 -6.09 -0.09
C ASP A 80 15.49 -4.60 0.05
N PRO A 81 14.20 -4.27 0.11
CA PRO A 81 13.73 -2.88 0.15
C PRO A 81 14.18 -2.12 1.42
N THR A 82 14.60 -2.82 2.48
CA THR A 82 15.15 -2.17 3.69
C THR A 82 16.50 -1.50 3.44
N GLN A 83 17.20 -1.89 2.36
CA GLN A 83 18.47 -1.31 1.93
C GLN A 83 18.30 -0.06 1.06
N LEU A 84 17.05 0.30 0.72
CA LEU A 84 16.77 1.56 0.03
C LEU A 84 16.94 2.73 0.99
N GLU A 85 17.41 3.86 0.47
CA GLU A 85 17.24 5.13 1.17
C GLU A 85 15.74 5.35 1.40
N GLN A 86 15.36 5.44 2.67
CA GLN A 86 13.96 5.52 3.07
C GLN A 86 13.45 6.95 2.87
N PHE A 87 12.26 7.08 2.31
CA PHE A 87 11.53 8.32 2.36
C PHE A 87 11.24 8.73 3.80
N GLU A 88 11.42 10.00 4.10
CA GLU A 88 10.93 10.58 5.35
C GLU A 88 9.40 10.73 5.30
N GLN A 89 8.73 10.49 6.42
CA GLN A 89 7.29 10.70 6.51
C GLN A 89 6.98 12.21 6.54
N ALA A 90 6.20 12.70 5.58
CA ALA A 90 5.73 14.08 5.54
C ALA A 90 4.43 14.28 6.36
N LYS A 91 4.02 15.53 6.56
CA LYS A 91 2.78 15.85 7.31
C LYS A 91 1.54 15.29 6.61
N GLU A 92 1.54 15.31 5.29
CA GLU A 92 0.49 14.79 4.42
C GLU A 92 0.33 13.27 4.59
N ASP A 93 1.42 12.53 4.79
CA ASP A 93 1.40 11.09 5.04
C ASP A 93 0.68 10.78 6.37
N ALA A 94 0.86 11.62 7.39
CA ALA A 94 0.18 11.47 8.67
C ALA A 94 -1.35 11.69 8.56
N LEU A 95 -1.79 12.58 7.66
CA LEU A 95 -3.21 12.78 7.38
C LEU A 95 -3.84 11.54 6.74
N ILE A 96 -3.13 10.90 5.81
CA ILE A 96 -3.55 9.65 5.19
C ILE A 96 -3.66 8.55 6.24
N LEU A 97 -2.64 8.38 7.10
CA LEU A 97 -2.70 7.42 8.20
C LEU A 97 -3.92 7.64 9.10
N LYS A 98 -4.21 8.91 9.45
CA LYS A 98 -5.38 9.25 10.26
C LYS A 98 -6.69 8.90 9.56
N ALA A 99 -6.77 9.07 8.25
CA ALA A 99 -7.93 8.66 7.47
C ALA A 99 -8.09 7.13 7.47
N LEU A 100 -7.01 6.39 7.22
CA LEU A 100 -7.02 4.91 7.25
C LEU A 100 -7.49 4.36 8.61
N LYS A 101 -6.97 4.93 9.70
CA LYS A 101 -7.38 4.53 11.05
C LYS A 101 -8.86 4.79 11.32
N ARG A 102 -9.44 5.86 10.78
CA ARG A 102 -10.88 6.13 10.87
C ARG A 102 -11.72 5.12 10.08
N GLU A 103 -11.14 4.52 9.05
CA GLU A 103 -11.76 3.43 8.27
C GLU A 103 -11.50 2.04 8.88
N GLY A 104 -10.90 2.01 10.08
CA GLY A 104 -10.64 0.78 10.83
C GLY A 104 -9.42 0.01 10.35
N VAL A 105 -8.55 0.63 9.54
CA VAL A 105 -7.28 0.02 9.12
C VAL A 105 -6.22 0.31 10.18
N GLN A 106 -5.67 -0.73 10.81
CA GLN A 106 -4.78 -0.57 11.96
C GLN A 106 -3.34 -0.97 11.65
N ASP A 107 -3.15 -2.14 11.04
CA ASP A 107 -1.82 -2.71 10.77
C ASP A 107 -1.17 -2.03 9.56
N THR A 108 -0.52 -0.90 9.84
CA THR A 108 0.09 -0.02 8.82
C THR A 108 1.51 0.34 9.19
N GLN A 109 2.38 0.39 8.18
CA GLN A 109 3.76 0.86 8.32
C GLN A 109 4.11 1.80 7.17
N PHE A 110 4.76 2.92 7.46
CA PHE A 110 5.32 3.77 6.41
C PHE A 110 6.65 3.18 5.96
N VAL A 111 6.75 2.80 4.69
CA VAL A 111 7.93 2.12 4.16
C VAL A 111 8.27 2.62 2.78
N THR A 112 9.52 2.36 2.39
CA THR A 112 9.98 2.54 1.02
C THR A 112 10.18 1.18 0.37
N SER A 113 9.65 0.99 -0.84
CA SER A 113 9.80 -0.27 -1.57
C SER A 113 9.88 -0.05 -3.08
N HIS A 114 10.23 -1.11 -3.80
CA HIS A 114 10.14 -1.16 -5.24
C HIS A 114 8.70 -1.42 -5.68
N GLY A 115 8.24 -0.69 -6.69
CA GLY A 115 7.00 -1.03 -7.37
C GLY A 115 7.05 -0.73 -8.86
N ARG A 116 6.11 -1.35 -9.57
CA ARG A 116 5.77 -0.94 -10.94
C ARG A 116 4.55 -0.05 -10.89
N TRP A 117 4.59 1.03 -11.66
CA TRP A 117 3.49 1.96 -11.83
C TRP A 117 2.89 1.85 -13.23
#